data_AF-A0A3M1L8A0-F1
#
_entry.id   AF-A0A3M1L8A0-F1
#
_cell.length_a   1.000
_cell.length_b   1.000
_cell.length_c   1.000
_cell.angle_alpha   90.00
_cell.angle_beta   90.00
_cell.angle_gamma   90.00
#
_symmetry.space_group_name_H-M   'P 1'
#
loop_
_entity.id
_entity.type
_entity.pdbx_description
1 polymer ?
#
loop_
_entity_poly.entity_id
_entity_poly.type
_entity_poly.pdbx_seq_one_letter_code
_entity_poly.pdbx_strand_id
1 'polypeptide(L)'
;MIRHTDPGFTKAGKRLAEHAARFALQLFNERADNRLVYHSFSKTAAVVEILHRLGQENRFDPDLILIAELAAWMVDTGYLNDYENPVPASLSWARLCFEKIGLSPEIQAEALQTLEAALGSSPPETLSAQLLHDALLAWHYGEDFTEKSALLRLELELAGGRRYSPAEWARLEWEGLLQSHYFTPKGKLLYSPILTKNLTEFKSWLDKNPHIHQELDSRPPELFKNLERKTPVSGNQTFFRTNYRNHINLSAIADNKANIMISVNAILISVIITILTYKNLTES
;
A
#
# COMPACT_ATOMS: atom_id res chain seq x y z
N MET A 1 18.44 24.35 4.48
CA MET A 1 19.17 24.72 3.25
C MET A 1 18.17 24.54 2.11
N ILE A 2 17.60 25.64 1.61
CA ILE A 2 16.56 25.61 0.58
C ILE A 2 17.27 25.33 -0.75
N ARG A 3 17.11 24.13 -1.30
CA ARG A 3 17.56 23.85 -2.67
C ARG A 3 16.64 24.65 -3.59
N HIS A 4 17.18 25.68 -4.22
CA HIS A 4 16.50 26.36 -5.31
C HIS A 4 16.37 25.35 -6.46
N THR A 5 15.14 24.96 -6.78
CA THR A 5 14.82 24.11 -7.93
C THR A 5 15.10 24.90 -9.21
N ASP A 6 16.10 24.44 -9.96
CA ASP A 6 16.48 25.00 -11.26
C ASP A 6 15.38 24.67 -12.29
N PRO A 7 14.81 25.66 -13.02
CA PRO A 7 13.79 25.41 -14.06
C PRO A 7 14.22 24.41 -15.15
N GLY A 8 15.52 24.18 -15.33
CA GLY A 8 16.04 23.13 -16.21
C GLY A 8 15.73 21.70 -15.74
N PHE A 9 15.61 21.49 -14.43
CA PHE A 9 15.42 20.18 -13.83
C PHE A 9 14.00 19.65 -14.00
N THR A 10 12.97 20.49 -14.02
CA THR A 10 11.57 20.04 -14.20
C THR A 10 11.29 19.48 -15.60
N LYS A 11 11.90 20.05 -16.65
CA LYS A 11 11.74 19.53 -18.03
C LYS A 11 12.59 18.28 -18.28
N ALA A 12 13.78 18.21 -17.68
CA ALA A 12 14.62 17.01 -17.73
C ALA A 12 14.01 15.86 -16.90
N GLY A 13 13.51 16.16 -15.70
CA GLY A 13 12.83 15.23 -14.80
C GLY A 13 11.61 14.58 -15.43
N LYS A 14 10.76 15.38 -16.09
CA LYS A 14 9.62 14.83 -16.85
C LYS A 14 10.06 13.82 -17.92
N ARG A 15 11.15 14.09 -18.64
CA ARG A 15 11.69 13.13 -19.61
C ARG A 15 12.22 11.86 -18.93
N LEU A 16 12.86 11.96 -17.76
CA LEU A 16 13.34 10.79 -17.01
C LEU A 16 12.16 9.88 -16.62
N ALA A 17 11.10 10.45 -16.06
CA ALA A 17 9.88 9.72 -15.71
C ALA A 17 9.20 9.10 -16.94
N GLU A 18 9.12 9.81 -18.06
CA GLU A 18 8.58 9.27 -19.32
C GLU A 18 9.40 8.08 -19.87
N HIS A 19 10.72 8.06 -19.65
CA HIS A 19 11.54 6.90 -20.01
C HIS A 19 11.30 5.73 -19.06
N ALA A 20 11.16 5.98 -17.75
CA ALA A 20 10.86 4.95 -16.77
C ALA A 20 9.48 4.31 -17.03
N ALA A 21 8.48 5.13 -17.35
CA ALA A 21 7.15 4.67 -17.74
C ALA A 21 7.19 3.80 -19.00
N ARG A 22 7.94 4.23 -20.03
CA ARG A 22 8.13 3.44 -21.26
C ARG A 22 8.85 2.12 -21.01
N PHE A 23 9.87 2.12 -20.15
CA PHE A 23 10.56 0.89 -19.74
C PHE A 23 9.61 -0.08 -19.03
N ALA A 24 8.83 0.40 -18.07
CA ALA A 24 7.82 -0.41 -17.38
C ALA A 24 6.80 -0.99 -18.36
N LEU A 25 6.24 -0.16 -19.24
CA LEU A 25 5.28 -0.60 -20.25
C LEU A 25 5.86 -1.68 -21.17
N GLN A 26 7.10 -1.48 -21.65
CA GLN A 26 7.78 -2.47 -22.48
C GLN A 26 7.96 -3.79 -21.72
N LEU A 27 8.36 -3.73 -20.45
CA LEU A 27 8.54 -4.91 -19.62
C LEU A 27 7.22 -5.67 -19.41
N PHE A 28 6.12 -4.95 -19.11
CA PHE A 28 4.79 -5.54 -18.99
C PHE A 28 4.30 -6.18 -20.29
N ASN A 29 4.64 -5.61 -21.46
CA ASN A 29 4.29 -6.18 -22.76
C ASN A 29 5.14 -7.41 -23.12
N GLU A 30 6.45 -7.37 -22.85
CA GLU A 30 7.37 -8.47 -23.17
C GLU A 30 7.18 -9.68 -22.26
N ARG A 31 6.78 -9.45 -21.00
CA ARG A 31 6.59 -10.48 -19.98
C ARG A 31 5.14 -10.59 -19.51
N ALA A 32 4.20 -10.33 -20.42
CA ALA A 32 2.78 -10.37 -20.11
C ALA A 32 2.38 -11.72 -19.52
N ASP A 33 1.74 -11.68 -18.35
CA ASP A 33 1.17 -12.84 -17.67
C ASP A 33 -0.32 -12.57 -17.44
N ASN A 34 -1.16 -13.36 -18.09
CA ASN A 34 -2.62 -13.23 -18.03
C ASN A 34 -3.19 -13.47 -16.62
N ARG A 35 -2.38 -13.99 -15.69
CA ARG A 35 -2.76 -14.15 -14.29
C ARG A 35 -2.74 -12.81 -13.56
N LEU A 36 -1.88 -11.86 -13.97
CA LEU A 36 -1.64 -10.58 -13.30
C LEU A 36 -2.75 -9.55 -13.60
N VAL A 37 -3.95 -9.81 -13.08
CA VAL A 37 -5.13 -8.94 -13.26
C VAL A 37 -5.15 -7.72 -12.32
N TYR A 38 -4.34 -7.73 -11.26
CA TYR A 38 -4.22 -6.64 -10.29
C TYR A 38 -2.87 -5.90 -10.43
N HIS A 39 -1.75 -6.62 -10.43
CA HIS A 39 -0.40 -6.06 -10.61
C HIS A 39 -0.13 -5.79 -12.09
N SER A 40 -0.78 -4.76 -12.61
CA SER A 40 -0.74 -4.37 -14.02
C SER A 40 -0.10 -2.99 -14.22
N PHE A 41 0.32 -2.73 -15.47
CA PHE A 41 0.77 -1.39 -15.86
C PHE A 41 -0.31 -0.32 -15.59
N SER A 42 -1.59 -0.65 -15.82
CA SER A 42 -2.71 0.27 -15.58
C SER A 42 -2.82 0.67 -14.10
N LYS A 43 -2.62 -0.28 -13.17
CA LYS A 43 -2.50 0.03 -11.74
C LYS A 43 -1.33 0.99 -11.49
N THR A 44 -0.15 0.66 -12.01
CA THR A 44 1.06 1.47 -11.81
C THR A 44 0.85 2.92 -12.28
N ALA A 45 0.23 3.10 -13.45
CA ALA A 45 -0.11 4.43 -13.97
C ALA A 45 -1.09 5.19 -13.05
N ALA A 46 -2.15 4.53 -12.57
CA ALA A 46 -3.10 5.14 -11.65
C ALA A 46 -2.46 5.53 -10.30
N VAL A 47 -1.53 4.73 -9.79
CA VAL A 47 -0.74 5.07 -8.58
C VAL A 47 0.10 6.32 -8.82
N VAL A 48 0.74 6.45 -9.99
CA VAL A 48 1.52 7.64 -10.35
C VAL A 48 0.63 8.89 -10.42
N GLU A 49 -0.59 8.79 -10.95
CA GLU A 49 -1.55 9.90 -10.97
C GLU A 49 -1.94 10.36 -9.55
N ILE A 50 -2.25 9.40 -8.65
CA ILE A 50 -2.57 9.70 -7.25
C ILE A 50 -1.36 10.33 -6.54
N LEU A 51 -0.16 9.80 -6.78
CA LEU A 51 1.10 10.32 -6.25
C LEU A 51 1.34 11.77 -6.66
N HIS A 52 1.13 12.10 -7.94
CA HIS A 52 1.25 13.47 -8.45
C HIS A 52 0.26 14.39 -7.76
N ARG A 53 -1.01 13.98 -7.67
CA ARG A 53 -2.05 14.76 -6.99
C ARG A 53 -1.68 15.01 -5.53
N LEU A 54 -1.28 13.97 -4.80
CA LEU A 54 -0.86 14.09 -3.40
C LEU A 54 0.37 15.00 -3.26
N GLY A 55 1.38 14.86 -4.12
CA GLY A 55 2.58 15.68 -4.10
C GLY A 55 2.26 17.17 -4.33
N GLN A 56 1.41 17.46 -5.32
CA GLN A 56 0.99 18.82 -5.66
C GLN A 56 0.12 19.45 -4.56
N GLU A 57 -0.85 18.73 -4.03
CA GLU A 57 -1.73 19.25 -2.98
C GLU A 57 -0.96 19.50 -1.66
N ASN A 58 0.05 18.67 -1.36
CA ASN A 58 0.95 18.88 -0.24
C ASN A 58 1.99 19.99 -0.51
N ARG A 59 2.12 20.46 -1.76
CA ARG A 59 3.15 21.41 -2.21
C ARG A 59 4.57 20.90 -1.95
N PHE A 60 4.80 19.61 -2.18
CA PHE A 60 6.12 19.02 -2.07
C PHE A 60 7.05 19.49 -3.19
N ASP A 61 8.35 19.33 -2.95
CA ASP A 61 9.39 19.66 -3.91
C ASP A 61 9.24 18.80 -5.18
N PRO A 62 9.28 19.38 -6.39
CA PRO A 62 9.25 18.64 -7.65
C PRO A 62 10.28 17.51 -7.74
N ASP A 63 11.46 17.66 -7.15
CA ASP A 63 12.52 16.65 -7.18
C ASP A 63 12.12 15.43 -6.36
N LEU A 64 11.50 15.66 -5.19
CA LEU A 64 10.96 14.61 -4.33
C LEU A 64 9.83 13.85 -5.02
N ILE A 65 8.92 14.58 -5.70
CA ILE A 65 7.83 13.97 -6.48
C ILE A 65 8.41 13.11 -7.60
N LEU A 66 9.42 13.60 -8.31
CA LEU A 66 10.11 12.86 -9.38
C LEU A 66 10.74 11.57 -8.85
N ILE A 67 11.45 11.62 -7.71
CA ILE A 67 12.05 10.44 -7.08
C ILE A 67 10.98 9.39 -6.74
N ALA A 68 9.87 9.83 -6.15
CA ALA A 68 8.75 8.95 -5.82
C ALA A 68 8.08 8.38 -7.08
N GLU A 69 7.94 9.16 -8.15
CA GLU A 69 7.41 8.71 -9.44
C GLU A 69 8.32 7.67 -10.12
N LEU A 70 9.64 7.89 -10.14
CA LEU A 70 10.60 6.93 -10.69
C LEU A 70 10.50 5.57 -9.98
N ALA A 71 10.37 5.60 -8.65
CA ALA A 71 10.12 4.41 -7.85
C ALA A 71 8.74 3.79 -8.16
N ALA A 72 7.69 4.62 -8.26
CA ALA A 72 6.32 4.20 -8.53
C ALA A 72 6.21 3.34 -9.80
N TRP A 73 6.87 3.77 -10.89
CA TRP A 73 6.87 3.03 -12.16
C TRP A 73 7.42 1.61 -12.04
N MET A 74 8.25 1.33 -11.03
CA MET A 74 8.93 0.05 -10.84
C MET A 74 8.24 -0.86 -9.82
N VAL A 75 7.23 -0.38 -9.08
CA VAL A 75 6.59 -1.08 -7.95
C VAL A 75 6.17 -2.50 -8.33
N ASP A 76 5.47 -2.65 -9.45
CA ASP A 76 4.86 -3.92 -9.83
C ASP A 76 5.70 -4.74 -10.82
N THR A 77 6.85 -4.21 -11.26
CA THR A 77 7.70 -4.86 -12.29
C THR A 77 8.27 -6.22 -11.84
N GLY A 78 8.47 -6.40 -10.53
CA GLY A 78 8.96 -7.65 -9.96
C GLY A 78 8.00 -8.83 -10.10
N TYR A 79 6.69 -8.58 -10.11
CA TYR A 79 5.67 -9.63 -10.27
C TYR A 79 5.74 -10.32 -11.64
N LEU A 80 6.36 -9.67 -12.64
CA LEU A 80 6.57 -10.24 -13.99
C LEU A 80 7.67 -11.30 -14.03
N ASN A 81 8.49 -11.43 -12.98
CA ASN A 81 9.60 -12.37 -12.94
C ASN A 81 9.57 -13.28 -11.73
N ASP A 82 9.28 -12.74 -10.54
CA ASP A 82 9.20 -13.51 -9.31
C ASP A 82 7.98 -13.06 -8.51
N TYR A 83 6.89 -13.82 -8.63
CA TYR A 83 5.66 -13.57 -7.91
C TYR A 83 5.80 -13.84 -6.40
N GLU A 84 6.71 -14.73 -6.00
CA GLU A 84 6.92 -15.07 -4.60
C GLU A 84 7.76 -14.01 -3.88
N ASN A 85 8.76 -13.44 -4.56
CA ASN A 85 9.64 -12.39 -4.05
C ASN A 85 9.72 -11.18 -5.00
N PRO A 86 8.62 -10.44 -5.18
CA PRO A 86 8.55 -9.34 -6.14
C PRO A 86 9.44 -8.14 -5.76
N VAL A 87 9.72 -7.87 -4.48
CA VAL A 87 10.49 -6.67 -4.10
C VAL A 87 11.95 -6.69 -4.58
N PRO A 88 12.76 -7.73 -4.31
CA PRO A 88 14.09 -7.84 -4.88
C PRO A 88 14.09 -7.81 -6.42
N ALA A 89 13.07 -8.40 -7.05
CA ALA A 89 12.91 -8.39 -8.50
C ALA A 89 12.60 -6.97 -9.03
N SER A 90 11.68 -6.24 -8.40
CA SER A 90 11.38 -4.84 -8.73
C SER A 90 12.60 -3.94 -8.57
N LEU A 91 13.38 -4.11 -7.49
CA LEU A 91 14.63 -3.37 -7.29
C LEU A 91 15.67 -3.67 -8.37
N SER A 92 15.74 -4.92 -8.83
CA SER A 92 16.65 -5.31 -9.92
C SER A 92 16.24 -4.68 -11.25
N TRP A 93 14.95 -4.68 -11.58
CA TRP A 93 14.43 -3.97 -12.76
C TRP A 93 14.61 -2.47 -12.68
N ALA A 94 14.39 -1.88 -11.50
CA ALA A 94 14.61 -0.46 -11.26
C ALA A 94 16.08 -0.07 -11.49
N ARG A 95 17.04 -0.84 -10.99
CA ARG A 95 18.47 -0.61 -11.24
C ARG A 95 18.78 -0.59 -12.74
N LEU A 96 18.34 -1.61 -13.46
CA LEU A 96 18.54 -1.71 -14.90
C LEU A 96 17.89 -0.55 -15.67
N CYS A 97 16.68 -0.16 -15.29
CA CYS A 97 15.96 0.97 -15.85
C CYS A 97 16.74 2.27 -15.64
N PHE A 98 17.14 2.55 -14.40
CA PHE A 98 17.78 3.81 -14.04
C PHE A 98 19.17 3.96 -14.66
N GLU A 99 19.93 2.87 -14.78
CA GLU A 99 21.20 2.82 -15.51
C GLU A 99 21.01 3.14 -17.00
N LYS A 100 20.00 2.52 -17.64
CA LYS A 100 19.70 2.76 -19.07
C LYS A 100 19.27 4.20 -19.37
N ILE A 101 18.55 4.83 -18.43
CA ILE A 101 18.08 6.20 -18.57
C ILE A 101 19.21 7.21 -18.27
N GLY A 102 20.28 6.77 -17.60
CA GLY A 102 21.43 7.61 -17.26
C GLY A 102 21.16 8.53 -16.07
N LEU A 103 20.46 8.04 -15.04
CA LEU A 103 20.25 8.78 -13.80
C LEU A 103 21.59 8.99 -13.07
N SER A 104 21.70 10.10 -12.32
CA SER A 104 22.86 10.28 -11.44
C SER A 104 22.84 9.26 -10.31
N PRO A 105 24.01 8.84 -9.78
CA PRO A 105 24.09 7.85 -8.70
C PRO A 105 23.27 8.24 -7.46
N GLU A 106 23.18 9.53 -7.15
CA GLU A 106 22.44 10.05 -6.00
C GLU A 106 20.93 9.84 -6.17
N ILE A 107 20.37 10.24 -7.32
CA ILE A 107 18.94 10.09 -7.59
C ILE A 107 18.58 8.61 -7.73
N GLN A 108 19.45 7.80 -8.36
CA GLN A 108 19.27 6.37 -8.46
C GLN A 108 19.18 5.71 -7.07
N ALA A 109 20.10 6.05 -6.16
CA ALA A 109 20.10 5.52 -4.81
C ALA A 109 18.83 5.93 -4.04
N GLU A 110 18.41 7.18 -4.15
CA GLU A 110 17.22 7.70 -3.46
C GLU A 110 15.92 7.07 -3.99
N ALA A 111 15.79 6.89 -5.31
CA ALA A 111 14.64 6.22 -5.92
C ALA A 111 14.57 4.74 -5.54
N LEU A 112 15.71 4.03 -5.49
CA LEU A 112 15.75 2.64 -5.05
C LEU A 112 15.41 2.50 -3.57
N GLN A 113 15.93 3.37 -2.71
CA GLN A 113 15.58 3.40 -1.29
C GLN A 113 14.09 3.72 -1.10
N THR A 114 13.55 4.64 -1.89
CA THR A 114 12.12 4.99 -1.89
C THR A 114 11.25 3.78 -2.26
N LEU A 115 11.62 3.05 -3.33
CA LEU A 115 10.94 1.84 -3.75
C LEU A 115 10.98 0.74 -2.68
N GLU A 116 12.16 0.50 -2.11
CA GLU A 116 12.34 -0.50 -1.06
C GLU A 116 11.55 -0.14 0.20
N ALA A 117 11.59 1.11 0.65
CA ALA A 117 10.88 1.56 1.84
C ALA A 117 9.35 1.53 1.66
N ALA A 118 8.83 1.88 0.47
CA ALA A 118 7.40 1.86 0.21
C ALA A 118 6.82 0.43 0.14
N LEU A 119 7.63 -0.56 -0.28
CA LEU A 119 7.26 -1.97 -0.39
C LEU A 119 7.68 -2.83 0.83
N GLY A 120 8.60 -2.29 1.63
CA GLY A 120 9.25 -2.92 2.78
C GLY A 120 8.52 -2.70 4.08
N SER A 121 8.93 -3.47 5.11
CA SER A 121 8.14 -3.62 6.36
C SER A 121 8.33 -2.48 7.31
N SER A 122 9.47 -1.82 7.30
CA SER A 122 9.63 -0.63 8.13
C SER A 122 8.73 0.51 7.64
N PRO A 123 8.14 1.30 8.56
CA PRO A 123 7.41 2.50 8.16
C PRO A 123 8.33 3.44 7.36
N PRO A 124 7.82 4.10 6.31
CA PRO A 124 8.63 4.93 5.45
C PRO A 124 9.15 6.17 6.19
N GLU A 125 10.47 6.29 6.30
CA GLU A 125 11.13 7.41 6.99
C GLU A 125 11.23 8.66 6.10
N THR A 126 11.48 8.47 4.80
CA THR A 126 11.62 9.57 3.85
C THR A 126 10.27 10.05 3.33
N LEU A 127 10.18 11.35 3.02
CA LEU A 127 8.95 11.93 2.48
C LEU A 127 8.58 11.36 1.10
N SER A 128 9.57 11.02 0.25
CA SER A 128 9.33 10.35 -1.03
C SER A 128 8.70 8.97 -0.85
N ALA A 129 9.18 8.19 0.13
CA ALA A 129 8.63 6.88 0.46
C ALA A 129 7.24 6.99 1.09
N GLN A 130 7.01 7.97 1.96
CA GLN A 130 5.67 8.26 2.51
C GLN A 130 4.68 8.64 1.43
N LEU A 131 5.10 9.47 0.47
CA LEU A 131 4.25 9.86 -0.66
C LEU A 131 3.87 8.66 -1.53
N LEU A 132 4.84 7.80 -1.86
CA LEU A 132 4.58 6.58 -2.63
C LEU A 132 3.70 5.59 -1.86
N HIS A 133 3.97 5.40 -0.57
CA HIS A 133 3.16 4.55 0.30
C HIS A 133 1.70 5.02 0.36
N ASP A 134 1.48 6.32 0.59
CA ASP A 134 0.14 6.91 0.61
C ASP A 134 -0.59 6.71 -0.73
N ALA A 135 0.11 6.88 -1.85
CA ALA A 135 -0.47 6.66 -3.18
C ALA A 135 -0.85 5.19 -3.43
N LEU A 136 -0.02 4.24 -2.99
CA LEU A 136 -0.32 2.81 -3.07
C LEU A 136 -1.54 2.43 -2.21
N LEU A 137 -1.60 2.92 -0.97
CA LEU A 137 -2.74 2.71 -0.08
C LEU A 137 -4.01 3.36 -0.62
N ALA A 138 -3.92 4.60 -1.10
CA ALA A 138 -5.05 5.33 -1.65
C ALA A 138 -5.60 4.66 -2.90
N TRP A 139 -4.72 4.07 -3.73
CA TRP A 139 -5.19 3.29 -4.86
C TRP A 139 -5.95 2.06 -4.41
N HIS A 140 -5.43 1.26 -3.47
CA HIS A 140 -6.07 0.01 -3.07
C HIS A 140 -7.29 0.18 -2.15
N TYR A 141 -7.14 0.92 -1.05
CA TYR A 141 -8.16 1.11 -0.01
C TYR A 141 -8.97 2.41 -0.14
N GLY A 142 -8.79 3.14 -1.24
CA GLY A 142 -9.58 4.33 -1.53
C GLY A 142 -10.96 3.97 -2.09
N GLU A 143 -11.35 4.70 -3.13
CA GLU A 143 -12.57 4.42 -3.90
C GLU A 143 -12.47 3.04 -4.56
N ASP A 144 -13.61 2.38 -4.81
CA ASP A 144 -13.67 1.06 -5.46
C ASP A 144 -12.84 -0.04 -4.77
N PHE A 145 -12.70 0.04 -3.44
CA PHE A 145 -11.96 -0.94 -2.64
C PHE A 145 -12.46 -2.37 -2.89
N THR A 146 -13.78 -2.58 -2.97
CA THR A 146 -14.37 -3.91 -3.15
C THR A 146 -13.94 -4.53 -4.48
N GLU A 147 -13.96 -3.76 -5.56
CA GLU A 147 -13.55 -4.17 -6.90
C GLU A 147 -12.06 -4.49 -6.94
N LYS A 148 -11.22 -3.62 -6.36
CA LYS A 148 -9.76 -3.80 -6.33
C LYS A 148 -9.36 -4.99 -5.47
N SER A 149 -10.05 -5.21 -4.35
CA SER A 149 -9.87 -6.38 -3.51
C SER A 149 -10.28 -7.67 -4.23
N ALA A 150 -11.39 -7.65 -4.98
CA ALA A 150 -11.78 -8.79 -5.81
C ALA A 150 -10.74 -9.12 -6.90
N LEU A 151 -10.19 -8.10 -7.58
CA LEU A 151 -9.07 -8.29 -8.52
C LEU A 151 -7.85 -8.88 -7.83
N LEU A 152 -7.54 -8.42 -6.62
CA LEU A 152 -6.42 -8.92 -5.83
C LEU A 152 -6.57 -10.41 -5.55
N ARG A 153 -7.74 -10.79 -5.04
CA ARG A 153 -8.06 -12.19 -4.76
C ARG A 153 -7.94 -13.04 -6.00
N LEU A 154 -8.54 -12.60 -7.10
CA LEU A 154 -8.52 -13.33 -8.36
C LEU A 154 -7.09 -13.59 -8.82
N GLU A 155 -6.24 -12.57 -8.81
CA GLU A 155 -4.83 -12.73 -9.16
C GLU A 155 -4.12 -13.72 -8.24
N LEU A 156 -4.29 -13.61 -6.92
CA LEU A 156 -3.66 -14.51 -5.96
C LEU A 156 -4.09 -15.97 -6.19
N GLU A 157 -5.36 -16.20 -6.52
CA GLU A 157 -5.87 -17.53 -6.83
C GLU A 157 -5.28 -18.08 -8.13
N LEU A 158 -5.13 -17.24 -9.16
CA LEU A 158 -4.55 -17.61 -10.46
C LEU A 158 -3.03 -17.84 -10.38
N ALA A 159 -2.30 -16.97 -9.69
CA ALA A 159 -0.85 -17.01 -9.59
C ALA A 159 -0.37 -18.05 -8.57
N GLY A 160 -1.03 -18.14 -7.42
CA GLY A 160 -0.64 -19.01 -6.30
C GLY A 160 -1.25 -20.42 -6.35
N GLY A 161 -2.26 -20.67 -7.20
CA GLY A 161 -2.90 -21.98 -7.34
C GLY A 161 -3.70 -22.44 -6.12
N ARG A 162 -3.95 -21.54 -5.16
CA ARG A 162 -4.76 -21.78 -3.95
C ARG A 162 -6.04 -20.96 -4.05
N ARG A 163 -7.16 -21.51 -3.57
CA ARG A 163 -8.41 -20.75 -3.37
C ARG A 163 -8.50 -20.24 -1.94
N TYR A 164 -9.06 -19.06 -1.76
CA TYR A 164 -9.37 -18.52 -0.44
C TYR A 164 -10.81 -18.86 -0.06
N SER A 165 -11.03 -19.30 1.17
CA SER A 165 -12.38 -19.32 1.71
C SER A 165 -12.89 -17.88 1.94
N PRO A 166 -14.21 -17.64 2.00
CA PRO A 166 -14.75 -16.33 2.35
C PRO A 166 -14.19 -15.78 3.67
N ALA A 167 -14.03 -16.62 4.69
CA ALA A 167 -13.50 -16.20 5.99
C ALA A 167 -11.98 -15.91 5.95
N GLU A 168 -11.20 -16.71 5.21
CA GLU A 168 -9.78 -16.45 5.02
C GLU A 168 -9.54 -15.14 4.29
N TRP A 169 -10.32 -14.88 3.24
CA TRP A 169 -10.22 -13.63 2.49
C TRP A 169 -10.64 -12.43 3.34
N ALA A 170 -11.78 -12.55 4.04
CA ALA A 170 -12.28 -11.47 4.88
C ALA A 170 -11.30 -11.10 6.00
N ARG A 171 -10.55 -12.09 6.51
CA ARG A 171 -9.47 -11.86 7.48
C ARG A 171 -8.33 -11.05 6.91
N LEU A 172 -7.87 -11.39 5.71
CA LEU A 172 -6.82 -10.62 5.05
C LEU A 172 -7.32 -9.18 4.83
N GLU A 173 -8.49 -8.98 4.23
CA GLU A 173 -9.05 -7.65 4.01
C GLU A 173 -9.18 -6.83 5.30
N TRP A 174 -9.72 -7.45 6.36
CA TRP A 174 -9.90 -6.80 7.65
C TRP A 174 -8.58 -6.35 8.28
N GLU A 175 -7.62 -7.27 8.34
CA GLU A 175 -6.29 -6.97 8.85
C GLU A 175 -5.63 -5.89 7.99
N GLY A 176 -5.69 -5.99 6.67
CA GLY A 176 -5.11 -4.99 5.76
C GLY A 176 -5.70 -3.58 5.96
N LEU A 177 -7.02 -3.47 6.09
CA LEU A 177 -7.71 -2.20 6.36
C LEU A 177 -7.29 -1.60 7.72
N LEU A 178 -7.22 -2.41 8.78
CA LEU A 178 -6.83 -1.95 10.12
C LEU A 178 -5.38 -1.48 10.21
N GLN A 179 -4.50 -2.04 9.37
CA GLN A 179 -3.07 -1.74 9.37
C GLN A 179 -2.72 -0.57 8.45
N SER A 180 -3.67 -0.10 7.64
CA SER A 180 -3.46 0.96 6.67
C SER A 180 -3.42 2.33 7.34
N HIS A 181 -2.33 3.06 7.13
CA HIS A 181 -2.15 4.39 7.70
C HIS A 181 -1.52 5.33 6.67
N TYR A 182 -2.17 6.47 6.44
CA TYR A 182 -1.60 7.53 5.61
C TYR A 182 -0.62 8.37 6.43
N PHE A 183 0.50 8.78 5.83
CA PHE A 183 1.57 9.54 6.46
C PHE A 183 1.52 11.02 6.11
N THR A 184 1.30 11.35 4.84
CA THR A 184 1.32 12.73 4.34
C THR A 184 0.09 13.52 4.82
N PRO A 185 0.21 14.85 5.03
CA PRO A 185 -0.92 15.67 5.46
C PRO A 185 -2.15 15.55 4.55
N LYS A 186 -1.98 15.60 3.22
CA LYS A 186 -3.09 15.44 2.28
C LYS A 186 -3.57 14.00 2.13
N GLY A 187 -2.69 13.02 2.25
CA GLY A 187 -3.09 11.61 2.31
C GLY A 187 -4.09 11.36 3.44
N LYS A 188 -3.75 11.86 4.65
CA LYS A 188 -4.65 11.80 5.81
C LYS A 188 -5.96 12.53 5.60
N LEU A 189 -5.90 13.75 5.07
CA LEU A 189 -7.09 14.58 4.89
C LEU A 189 -8.08 13.97 3.88
N LEU A 190 -7.58 13.45 2.76
CA LEU A 190 -8.39 12.97 1.65
C LEU A 190 -8.84 11.52 1.84
N TYR A 191 -7.94 10.64 2.27
CA TYR A 191 -8.17 9.20 2.20
C TYR A 191 -8.44 8.53 3.55
N SER A 192 -8.06 9.11 4.69
CA SER A 192 -8.46 8.56 5.99
C SER A 192 -9.99 8.48 6.19
N PRO A 193 -10.80 9.46 5.75
CA PRO A 193 -12.25 9.33 5.81
C PRO A 193 -12.79 8.17 4.96
N ILE A 194 -12.22 7.95 3.76
CA ILE A 194 -12.60 6.86 2.86
C ILE A 194 -12.23 5.51 3.48
N LEU A 195 -11.02 5.39 4.02
CA LEU A 195 -10.58 4.20 4.73
C LEU A 195 -11.48 3.88 5.93
N THR A 196 -11.88 4.90 6.70
CA THR A 196 -12.80 4.76 7.83
C THR A 196 -14.19 4.30 7.39
N LYS A 197 -14.69 4.83 6.26
CA LYS A 197 -15.93 4.39 5.64
C LYS A 197 -15.83 2.91 5.24
N ASN A 198 -14.80 2.53 4.51
CA ASN A 198 -14.57 1.15 4.07
C ASN A 198 -14.46 0.19 5.26
N LEU A 199 -13.74 0.57 6.33
CA LEU A 199 -13.68 -0.19 7.59
C LEU A 199 -15.06 -0.39 8.23
N THR A 200 -15.87 0.67 8.26
CA THR A 200 -17.20 0.62 8.89
C THR A 200 -18.17 -0.24 8.07
N GLU A 201 -18.15 -0.11 6.74
CA GLU A 201 -18.95 -0.92 5.83
C GLU A 201 -18.54 -2.40 5.90
N PHE A 202 -17.23 -2.68 5.92
CA PHE A 202 -16.71 -4.03 6.06
C PHE A 202 -17.11 -4.66 7.40
N LYS A 203 -16.99 -3.91 8.49
CA LYS A 203 -17.45 -4.37 9.82
C LYS A 203 -18.95 -4.65 9.83
N SER A 204 -19.78 -3.77 9.26
CA SER A 204 -21.22 -4.01 9.15
C SER A 204 -21.54 -5.25 8.32
N TRP A 205 -20.76 -5.52 7.28
CA TRP A 205 -20.88 -6.74 6.49
C TRP A 205 -20.51 -7.99 7.33
N LEU A 206 -19.44 -7.93 8.13
CA LEU A 206 -19.08 -9.02 9.06
C LEU A 206 -20.19 -9.31 10.08
N ASP A 207 -20.77 -8.28 10.67
CA ASP A 207 -21.87 -8.41 11.65
C ASP A 207 -23.11 -9.08 11.03
N LYS A 208 -23.36 -8.86 9.73
CA LYS A 208 -24.44 -9.51 8.96
C LYS A 208 -24.09 -10.94 8.54
N ASN A 209 -22.83 -11.34 8.61
CA ASN A 209 -22.33 -12.67 8.24
C ASN A 209 -21.66 -13.35 9.45
N PRO A 210 -22.43 -13.68 10.51
CA PRO A 210 -21.89 -14.12 11.80
C PRO A 210 -21.06 -15.41 11.71
N HIS A 211 -21.34 -16.29 10.74
CA HIS A 211 -20.53 -17.49 10.51
C HIS A 211 -19.09 -17.17 10.09
N ILE A 212 -18.91 -16.11 9.29
CA ILE A 212 -17.59 -15.62 8.87
C ILE A 212 -16.91 -14.89 10.02
N HIS A 213 -17.65 -14.04 10.74
CA HIS A 213 -17.14 -13.29 11.88
C HIS A 213 -16.70 -14.20 13.04
N GLN A 214 -17.46 -15.25 13.32
CA GLN A 214 -17.10 -16.24 14.34
C GLN A 214 -15.84 -17.02 13.94
N GLU A 215 -15.66 -17.39 12.66
CA GLU A 215 -14.47 -18.07 12.17
C GLU A 215 -13.21 -17.18 12.19
N LEU A 216 -13.40 -15.87 12.01
CA LEU A 216 -12.38 -14.83 12.21
C LEU A 216 -11.88 -14.81 13.66
N ASP A 217 -12.80 -14.75 14.63
CA ASP A 217 -12.49 -14.66 16.07
C ASP A 217 -11.96 -15.97 16.67
N SER A 218 -12.38 -17.12 16.14
CA SER A 218 -12.10 -18.44 16.72
C SER A 218 -10.82 -19.11 16.20
N ARG A 219 -10.19 -18.61 15.13
CA ARG A 219 -8.88 -19.10 14.67
C ARG A 219 -7.75 -18.29 15.33
N PRO A 220 -7.00 -18.84 16.31
CA PRO A 220 -5.86 -18.15 16.89
C PRO A 220 -4.82 -17.79 15.80
N PRO A 221 -3.99 -16.76 16.02
CA PRO A 221 -2.92 -16.35 15.09
C PRO A 221 -1.88 -17.46 14.79
N GLU A 222 -1.95 -18.59 15.51
CA GLU A 222 -1.15 -19.80 15.33
C GLU A 222 -1.21 -20.41 13.91
N LEU A 223 -2.26 -20.15 13.11
CA LEU A 223 -2.29 -20.61 11.70
C LEU A 223 -1.15 -19.99 10.86
N PHE A 224 -0.55 -18.89 11.32
CA PHE A 224 0.61 -18.26 10.68
C PHE A 224 1.97 -18.81 11.16
N LYS A 225 2.07 -19.46 12.33
CA LYS A 225 3.30 -20.22 12.71
C LYS A 225 3.58 -21.38 11.75
N ASN A 226 2.53 -21.96 11.18
CA ASN A 226 2.65 -23.01 10.17
C ASN A 226 2.89 -22.47 8.76
N LEU A 227 2.60 -21.18 8.51
CA LEU A 227 3.08 -20.45 7.33
C LEU A 227 4.58 -20.10 7.45
N GLU A 228 5.11 -19.93 8.67
CA GLU A 228 6.54 -19.69 8.93
C GLU A 228 7.42 -20.95 8.81
N ARG A 229 6.87 -22.14 9.09
CA ARG A 229 7.66 -23.39 9.20
C ARG A 229 7.69 -24.28 7.95
N LYS A 230 6.83 -24.03 6.96
CA LYS A 230 6.84 -24.76 5.67
C LYS A 230 7.23 -23.81 4.54
N THR A 231 8.49 -23.86 4.13
CA THR A 231 8.85 -23.54 2.74
C THR A 231 8.80 -24.88 1.97
N PRO A 232 8.11 -25.02 0.83
CA PRO A 232 7.60 -24.01 -0.11
C PRO A 232 6.08 -24.10 -0.42
N VAL A 233 5.62 -23.19 -1.30
CA VAL A 233 4.35 -23.17 -2.08
C VAL A 233 3.13 -22.50 -1.42
N SER A 234 3.04 -21.18 -1.55
CA SER A 234 1.89 -20.43 -2.11
C SER A 234 2.06 -18.96 -1.76
N GLY A 235 2.33 -18.17 -2.79
CA GLY A 235 2.66 -16.75 -2.69
C GLY A 235 1.53 -15.92 -2.10
N ASN A 236 1.91 -14.82 -1.43
CA ASN A 236 1.07 -13.65 -1.22
C ASN A 236 1.95 -12.42 -1.01
N GLN A 237 1.87 -11.54 -2.01
CA GLN A 237 2.23 -10.11 -2.11
C GLN A 237 3.09 -9.50 -1.03
N THR A 238 4.26 -9.00 -1.44
CA THR A 238 5.21 -8.42 -0.49
C THR A 238 4.66 -7.16 0.16
N PHE A 239 4.02 -6.21 -0.52
CA PHE A 239 3.43 -5.02 0.14
C PHE A 239 2.43 -5.38 1.25
N PHE A 240 1.53 -6.33 0.99
CA PHE A 240 0.54 -6.74 1.99
C PHE A 240 1.18 -7.64 3.06
N ARG A 241 2.00 -8.62 2.69
CA ARG A 241 2.78 -9.48 3.63
C ARG A 241 3.65 -8.66 4.56
N THR A 242 4.23 -7.59 4.05
CA THR A 242 5.00 -6.58 4.76
C THR A 242 4.16 -5.87 5.81
N ASN A 243 3.00 -5.33 5.42
CA ASN A 243 2.04 -4.75 6.35
C ASN A 243 1.64 -5.78 7.43
N TYR A 244 1.32 -7.02 7.03
CA TYR A 244 0.98 -8.11 7.94
C TYR A 244 2.14 -8.51 8.88
N ARG A 245 3.39 -8.53 8.39
CA ARG A 245 4.59 -8.90 9.16
C ARG A 245 4.89 -7.93 10.28
N ASN A 246 4.63 -6.63 10.08
CA ASN A 246 4.76 -5.65 11.16
C ASN A 246 3.85 -5.98 12.33
N HIS A 247 2.65 -6.47 12.04
CA HIS A 247 1.64 -6.74 13.05
C HIS A 247 1.86 -8.02 13.84
N ILE A 248 2.50 -9.06 13.29
CA ILE A 248 2.81 -10.27 14.08
C ILE A 248 3.83 -9.93 15.20
N ASN A 249 4.85 -9.13 14.88
CA ASN A 249 5.82 -8.66 15.88
C ASN A 249 5.21 -7.61 16.84
N LEU A 250 4.30 -6.75 16.35
CA LEU A 250 3.59 -5.79 17.20
C LEU A 250 2.55 -6.45 18.09
N SER A 251 1.82 -7.49 17.66
CA SER A 251 0.82 -8.20 18.48
C SER A 251 1.45 -8.86 19.71
N ALA A 252 2.63 -9.46 19.57
CA ALA A 252 3.36 -10.06 20.70
C ALA A 252 3.86 -9.03 21.74
N ILE A 253 4.01 -7.76 21.34
CA ILE A 253 4.40 -6.63 22.22
C ILE A 253 3.15 -5.83 22.67
N ALA A 254 2.08 -5.86 21.88
CA ALA A 254 0.83 -5.13 22.08
C ALA A 254 -0.08 -5.80 23.10
N ASP A 255 0.00 -7.10 23.37
CA ASP A 255 -0.79 -7.71 24.46
C ASP A 255 -0.57 -7.02 25.83
N ASN A 256 0.55 -6.32 26.03
CA ASN A 256 0.80 -5.51 27.22
C ASN A 256 0.50 -4.00 27.05
N LYS A 257 0.37 -3.47 25.82
CA LYS A 257 0.08 -2.04 25.52
C LYS A 257 -1.36 -1.79 25.03
N ALA A 258 -2.06 -2.81 24.53
CA ALA A 258 -3.41 -2.74 23.96
C ALA A 258 -4.47 -2.40 25.02
N ASN A 259 -4.27 -2.80 26.28
CA ASN A 259 -5.11 -2.34 27.40
C ASN A 259 -5.04 -0.81 27.62
N ILE A 260 -3.93 -0.16 27.26
CA ILE A 260 -3.76 1.30 27.36
C ILE A 260 -4.19 2.00 26.06
N MET A 261 -3.99 1.38 24.90
CA MET A 261 -4.33 1.97 23.60
C MET A 261 -5.84 1.91 23.28
N ILE A 262 -6.53 0.83 23.72
CA ILE A 262 -8.00 0.71 23.62
C ILE A 262 -8.69 1.75 24.51
N SER A 263 -8.15 2.06 25.70
CA SER A 263 -8.76 3.05 26.59
C SER A 263 -8.68 4.47 26.05
N VAL A 264 -7.56 4.86 25.42
CA VAL A 264 -7.39 6.22 24.85
C VAL A 264 -8.25 6.43 23.60
N ASN A 265 -8.31 5.46 22.69
CA ASN A 265 -9.13 5.58 21.48
C ASN A 265 -10.64 5.52 21.80
N ALA A 266 -11.05 4.74 22.82
CA ALA A 266 -12.43 4.75 23.30
C ALA A 266 -12.84 6.09 23.92
N ILE A 267 -11.94 6.78 24.62
CA ILE A 267 -12.17 8.13 25.15
C ILE A 267 -12.31 9.16 24.01
N LEU A 268 -11.48 9.06 22.97
CA LEU A 268 -11.55 9.96 21.81
C LEU A 268 -12.86 9.79 21.03
N ILE A 269 -13.30 8.54 20.84
CA ILE A 269 -14.58 8.23 20.21
C ILE A 269 -15.75 8.71 21.08
N SER A 270 -15.71 8.54 22.41
CA SER A 270 -16.78 9.00 23.30
C SER A 270 -16.92 10.52 23.33
N VAL A 271 -15.80 11.26 23.27
CA VAL A 271 -15.80 12.73 23.17
C VAL A 271 -16.40 13.19 21.85
N ILE A 272 -16.05 12.55 20.73
CA ILE A 272 -16.59 12.89 19.40
C ILE A 272 -18.10 12.61 19.35
N ILE A 273 -18.56 11.47 19.85
CA ILE A 273 -19.99 11.13 19.91
C ILE A 273 -20.75 12.13 20.79
N THR A 274 -20.18 12.54 21.93
CA THR A 274 -20.79 13.51 22.84
C THR A 274 -20.94 14.88 22.18
N ILE A 275 -19.92 15.35 21.45
CA ILE A 275 -19.97 16.62 20.72
C ILE A 275 -21.00 16.59 19.60
N LEU A 276 -21.07 15.48 18.85
CA LEU A 276 -22.07 15.31 17.78
C LEU A 276 -23.50 15.25 18.34
N THR A 277 -23.70 14.59 19.48
CA THR A 277 -25.01 14.49 20.14
C THR A 277 -25.44 15.84 20.72
N TYR A 278 -24.53 16.56 21.36
CA TYR A 278 -24.79 17.89 21.90
C TYR A 278 -25.18 18.89 20.80
N LYS A 279 -24.46 18.86 19.68
CA LYS A 279 -24.74 19.75 18.54
C LYS A 279 -26.11 19.48 17.91
N ASN A 280 -26.49 18.22 17.75
CA ASN A 280 -27.82 17.84 17.27
C ASN A 280 -28.95 18.27 18.22
N LEU A 281 -28.73 18.25 19.53
CA LEU A 281 -29.71 18.70 20.52
C LEU A 281 -29.89 20.23 20.57
N THR A 282 -28.87 21.00 20.23
CA THR A 282 -28.95 22.48 20.15
C THR A 282 -29.49 23.00 18.82
N GLU A 283 -29.52 22.17 17.79
CA GLU A 283 -30.07 22.48 16.45
C GLU A 283 -31.51 21.94 16.25
N SER A 284 -32.12 21.37 17.31
CA SER A 284 -33.53 20.94 17.38
C SER A 284 -34.36 21.89 18.24
#